data_AF-A0A9W8ECA6-F1
#
_entry.id   AF-A0A9W8ECA6-F1
#
_cell.length_a   1.000
_cell.length_b   1.000
_cell.length_c   1.000
_cell.angle_alpha   90.00
_cell.angle_beta   90.00
_cell.angle_gamma   90.00
#
_symmetry.space_group_name_H-M   'P 1'
#
loop_
_entity.id
_entity.type
_entity.pdbx_description
1 polymer ?
#
loop_
_entity_poly.entity_id
_entity_poly.type
_entity_poly.pdbx_seq_one_letter_code
_entity_poly.pdbx_strand_id
1 'polypeptide(L)'
;MHSLIYKVFTRKFSLSLQADALLYLSDVIKQNEMSQTDALKWLELLADTWTKREEGRPLVELAPLKDLVAAVVSGTSSGLVTATEPGDPATSSPGSDLFVVIDAFDVPAWWYDPGKKMFAQPFDSNDILSSAESKAALFRQRYDLLKQRVLRNENFMPVSFSDQEKDRFYTLSTIDSLQGREGEHFLLFGMLSQLEEGKLFLEDKAGSIQLDFSSLRETQSAVNGLFTESCFVLIDGYVEDGVLK
;
A
#
# COMPACT_ATOMS: atom_id res chain seq x y z
N MET A 1 11.92 -17.49 41.10
CA MET A 1 11.87 -17.07 39.67
C MET A 1 10.61 -17.51 38.95
N HIS A 2 10.19 -18.77 38.97
CA HIS A 2 8.96 -19.21 38.26
C HIS A 2 7.69 -18.42 38.66
N SER A 3 7.52 -18.12 39.95
CA SER A 3 6.40 -17.29 40.44
C SER A 3 6.41 -15.86 39.86
N LEU A 4 7.59 -15.28 39.63
CA LEU A 4 7.75 -13.94 39.05
C LEU A 4 7.37 -13.96 37.56
N ILE A 5 7.89 -14.93 36.81
CA ILE A 5 7.58 -15.14 35.38
C ILE A 5 6.08 -15.32 35.19
N TYR A 6 5.46 -16.18 35.99
CA TYR A 6 4.02 -16.41 35.96
C TYR A 6 3.24 -15.12 36.27
N LYS A 7 3.62 -14.37 37.32
CA LYS A 7 2.94 -13.13 37.69
C LYS A 7 2.98 -12.08 36.58
N VAL A 8 4.10 -11.97 35.85
CA VAL A 8 4.21 -11.04 34.73
C VAL A 8 3.38 -11.52 33.54
N PHE A 9 3.66 -12.70 33.00
CA PHE A 9 3.04 -13.16 31.76
C PHE A 9 1.54 -13.42 31.94
N THR A 10 1.13 -14.13 32.99
CA THR A 10 -0.27 -14.58 33.12
C THR A 10 -1.17 -13.60 33.85
N ARG A 11 -0.68 -12.90 34.89
CA ARG A 11 -1.52 -11.98 35.68
C ARG A 11 -1.48 -10.53 35.20
N LYS A 12 -0.34 -10.05 34.70
CA LYS A 12 -0.20 -8.65 34.24
C LYS A 12 -0.57 -8.51 32.75
N PHE A 13 -0.10 -9.44 31.92
CA PHE A 13 -0.31 -9.38 30.46
C PHE A 13 -1.34 -10.38 29.92
N SER A 14 -1.99 -11.17 30.79
CA SER A 14 -3.04 -12.13 30.41
C SER A 14 -2.61 -13.16 29.35
N LEU A 15 -1.32 -13.53 29.34
CA LEU A 15 -0.75 -14.52 28.43
C LEU A 15 -0.76 -15.93 29.06
N SER A 16 -1.00 -16.96 28.25
CA SER A 16 -0.87 -18.37 28.59
C SER A 16 0.55 -18.85 28.28
N LEU A 17 1.31 -19.20 29.32
CA LEU A 17 2.69 -19.64 29.19
C LEU A 17 2.78 -21.16 29.27
N GLN A 18 3.38 -21.81 28.26
CA GLN A 18 3.65 -23.25 28.29
C GLN A 18 4.80 -23.58 29.27
N ALA A 19 4.83 -24.83 29.74
CA ALA A 19 5.77 -25.27 30.78
C ALA A 19 7.24 -25.18 30.33
N ASP A 20 7.51 -25.50 29.07
CA ASP A 20 8.82 -25.40 28.42
C ASP A 20 9.28 -23.95 28.24
N ALA A 21 8.37 -23.04 27.85
CA ALA A 21 8.63 -21.60 27.77
C ALA A 21 8.97 -21.00 29.15
N LEU A 22 8.27 -21.43 30.21
CA LEU A 22 8.56 -21.00 31.58
C LEU A 22 9.93 -21.48 32.06
N LEU A 23 10.30 -22.73 31.75
CA LEU A 23 11.62 -23.28 32.10
C LEU A 23 12.73 -22.52 31.37
N TYR A 24 12.55 -22.27 30.07
CA TYR A 24 13.51 -21.52 29.27
C TYR A 24 13.78 -20.13 29.82
N LEU A 25 12.74 -19.34 30.13
CA LEU A 25 12.91 -18.00 30.72
C LEU A 25 13.61 -18.04 32.08
N SER A 26 13.32 -19.05 32.89
CA SER A 26 14.00 -19.26 34.19
C SER A 26 15.48 -19.53 34.02
N ASP A 27 15.85 -20.34 33.02
CA ASP A 27 17.24 -20.68 32.74
C ASP A 27 18.01 -19.49 32.16
N VAL A 28 17.41 -18.70 31.27
CA VAL A 28 18.01 -17.46 30.75
C VAL A 28 18.30 -16.46 31.87
N ILE A 29 17.38 -16.31 32.81
CA ILE A 29 17.58 -15.40 33.94
C ILE A 29 18.70 -15.90 34.88
N LYS A 30 18.76 -17.21 35.12
CA LYS A 30 19.83 -17.82 35.93
C LYS A 30 21.20 -17.69 35.26
N GLN A 31 21.28 -17.95 33.96
CA GLN A 31 22.53 -17.89 33.19
C GLN A 31 23.11 -16.47 33.14
N ASN A 32 22.25 -15.45 33.11
CA ASN A 32 22.64 -14.05 33.11
C ASN A 32 22.73 -13.42 34.52
N GLU A 33 22.63 -14.24 35.58
CA GLU A 33 22.70 -13.82 36.99
C GLU A 33 21.81 -12.59 37.33
N MET A 34 20.64 -12.47 36.72
CA MET A 34 19.86 -11.24 36.83
C MET A 34 19.27 -11.08 38.22
N SER A 35 19.36 -9.86 38.77
CA SER A 35 18.67 -9.50 40.01
C SER A 35 17.14 -9.63 39.83
N GLN A 36 16.38 -9.80 40.92
CA GLN A 36 14.91 -9.89 40.80
C GLN A 36 14.30 -8.63 40.18
N THR A 37 14.89 -7.46 40.41
CA THR A 37 14.42 -6.18 39.86
C THR A 37 14.69 -6.09 38.35
N ASP A 38 15.86 -6.54 37.90
CA ASP A 38 16.21 -6.52 36.48
C ASP A 38 15.45 -7.61 35.71
N ALA A 39 15.28 -8.78 36.31
CA ALA A 39 14.44 -9.84 35.77
C ALA A 39 12.99 -9.39 35.60
N LEU A 40 12.43 -8.63 36.56
CA LEU A 40 11.07 -8.08 36.44
C LEU A 40 10.97 -7.15 35.23
N LYS A 41 11.88 -6.17 35.11
CA LYS A 41 11.87 -5.22 33.98
C LYS A 41 12.02 -5.93 32.63
N TRP A 42 12.92 -6.90 32.56
CA TRP A 42 13.16 -7.68 31.35
C TRP A 42 11.97 -8.56 30.96
N LEU A 43 11.33 -9.23 31.92
CA LEU A 43 10.12 -10.02 31.69
C LEU A 43 8.94 -9.15 31.24
N GLU A 44 8.80 -7.94 31.78
CA GLU A 44 7.76 -7.00 31.37
C GLU A 44 7.99 -6.48 29.94
N LEU A 45 9.25 -6.20 29.57
CA LEU A 45 9.62 -5.84 28.20
C LEU A 45 9.32 -6.97 27.22
N LEU A 46 9.63 -8.22 27.59
CA LEU A 46 9.33 -9.39 26.76
C LEU A 46 7.83 -9.63 26.59
N ALA A 47 7.04 -9.50 27.65
CA ALA A 47 5.60 -9.70 27.58
C ALA A 47 4.93 -8.61 26.73
N ASP A 48 5.34 -7.34 26.88
CA ASP A 48 4.82 -6.23 26.07
C ASP A 48 5.19 -6.36 24.59
N THR A 49 6.43 -6.75 24.29
CA THR A 49 6.88 -6.98 22.90
C THR A 49 6.18 -8.17 22.26
N TRP A 50 5.91 -9.25 23.02
CA TRP A 50 5.09 -10.37 22.55
C TRP A 50 3.68 -9.93 22.15
N THR A 51 2.97 -9.21 23.03
CA THR A 51 1.59 -8.76 22.77
C THR A 51 1.49 -7.88 21.52
N LYS A 52 2.51 -7.05 21.25
CA LYS A 52 2.57 -6.17 20.07
C LYS A 52 2.90 -6.91 18.78
N ARG A 53 3.79 -7.91 18.82
CA ARG A 53 4.29 -8.62 17.63
C ARG A 53 3.28 -9.65 17.09
N GLU A 54 2.59 -10.35 17.99
CA GLU A 54 1.73 -11.48 17.64
C GLU A 54 0.24 -11.13 17.59
N GLU A 55 -0.11 -9.86 17.32
CA GLU A 55 -1.49 -9.36 17.17
C GLU A 55 -2.45 -9.80 18.30
N GLY A 56 -1.96 -9.91 19.54
CA GLY A 56 -2.76 -10.32 20.68
C GLY A 56 -3.02 -11.83 20.82
N ARG A 57 -2.24 -12.70 20.17
CA ARG A 57 -2.26 -14.15 20.47
C ARG A 57 -1.87 -14.40 21.93
N PRO A 58 -2.76 -15.00 22.74
CA PRO A 58 -2.52 -15.14 24.17
C PRO A 58 -1.57 -16.29 24.50
N LEU A 59 -1.34 -17.25 23.60
CA LEU A 59 -0.49 -18.41 23.85
C LEU A 59 0.97 -18.11 23.52
N VAL A 60 1.86 -18.31 24.49
CA VAL A 60 3.31 -18.14 24.33
C VAL A 60 3.97 -19.49 24.06
N GLU A 61 4.36 -19.70 22.80
CA GLU A 61 5.06 -20.90 22.34
C GLU A 61 6.58 -20.73 22.43
N LEU A 62 7.30 -21.84 22.64
CA LEU A 62 8.74 -21.81 22.90
C LEU A 62 9.57 -21.29 21.72
N ALA A 63 9.27 -21.69 20.48
CA ALA A 63 10.07 -21.31 19.32
C ALA A 63 10.04 -19.80 19.03
N PRO A 64 8.85 -19.15 18.90
CA PRO A 64 8.80 -17.70 18.73
C PRO A 64 9.33 -16.94 19.96
N LEU A 65 9.22 -17.51 21.16
CA LEU A 65 9.76 -16.90 22.38
C LEU A 65 11.30 -16.89 22.38
N LYS A 66 11.96 -17.94 21.88
CA LYS A 66 13.42 -17.97 21.74
C LYS A 66 13.90 -16.90 20.76
N ASP A 67 13.22 -16.74 19.64
CA ASP A 67 13.54 -15.70 18.65
C ASP A 67 13.37 -14.30 19.25
N LEU A 68 12.32 -14.09 20.05
CA LEU A 68 12.08 -12.83 20.75
C LEU A 68 13.17 -12.54 21.80
N VAL A 69 13.55 -13.54 22.60
CA VAL A 69 14.61 -13.40 23.61
C VAL A 69 15.95 -13.07 22.95
N ALA A 70 16.30 -13.76 21.85
CA ALA A 70 17.52 -13.47 21.10
C ALA A 70 17.55 -12.01 20.60
N ALA A 71 16.43 -11.52 20.05
CA ALA A 71 16.30 -10.13 19.57
C ALA A 71 16.46 -9.09 20.70
N VAL A 72 15.89 -9.35 21.88
CA VAL A 72 15.99 -8.44 23.04
C VAL A 72 17.42 -8.42 23.60
N VAL A 73 18.10 -9.58 23.66
CA VAL A 73 19.49 -9.67 24.13
C VAL A 73 20.45 -8.98 23.17
N SER A 74 20.30 -9.16 21.85
CA SER A 74 21.16 -8.49 20.85
C SER A 74 20.98 -6.96 20.82
N GLY A 75 19.81 -6.45 21.24
CA GLY A 75 19.54 -5.00 21.29
C GLY A 75 20.17 -4.26 22.48
N THR A 76 20.81 -4.96 23.42
CA THR A 76 21.26 -4.36 24.71
C THR A 76 22.74 -3.92 24.71
N SER A 77 23.53 -4.21 23.66
CA SER A 77 24.95 -3.84 23.59
C SER A 77 25.34 -3.13 22.29
N SER A 78 25.37 -1.79 22.26
CA SER A 78 26.30 -1.08 21.36
C SER A 78 26.54 0.38 21.76
N GLY A 79 27.79 0.67 22.10
CA GLY A 79 28.32 1.99 22.40
C GLY A 79 29.83 1.99 22.20
N LEU A 80 30.31 1.76 20.97
CA LEU A 80 31.52 2.37 20.39
C LEU A 80 31.63 2.01 18.90
N VAL A 81 31.89 3.02 18.08
CA VAL A 81 32.05 2.96 16.63
C VAL A 81 33.47 2.58 16.22
N THR A 82 33.62 1.71 15.22
CA THR A 82 34.68 1.78 14.20
C THR A 82 34.16 1.21 12.89
N ALA A 83 34.34 1.96 11.80
CA ALA A 83 34.03 1.58 10.43
C ALA A 83 34.79 0.30 9.99
N THR A 84 34.21 -0.51 9.10
CA THR A 84 34.75 -0.91 7.76
C THR A 84 33.90 -2.05 7.14
N GLU A 85 33.48 -1.84 5.88
CA GLU A 85 33.14 -2.79 4.78
C GLU A 85 31.85 -3.69 4.76
N PRO A 86 31.40 -4.09 3.53
CA PRO A 86 30.00 -4.34 3.20
C PRO A 86 29.63 -5.83 3.27
N GLY A 87 28.51 -6.13 3.94
CA GLY A 87 27.91 -7.47 3.95
C GLY A 87 26.82 -7.60 5.01
N ASP A 88 25.65 -8.04 4.55
CA ASP A 88 24.41 -8.43 5.25
C ASP A 88 23.48 -7.36 5.86
N PRO A 89 22.16 -7.40 5.52
CA PRO A 89 21.16 -6.51 6.07
C PRO A 89 20.56 -7.10 7.35
N ALA A 90 20.51 -6.29 8.40
CA ALA A 90 19.56 -6.32 9.53
C ALA A 90 20.26 -6.19 10.89
N THR A 91 20.74 -4.98 11.18
CA THR A 91 20.80 -4.51 12.58
C THR A 91 20.65 -2.98 12.56
N SER A 92 19.42 -2.48 12.37
CA SER A 92 19.13 -1.08 12.67
C SER A 92 19.04 -0.91 14.19
N SER A 93 19.98 -0.17 14.75
CA SER A 93 19.94 0.28 16.14
C SER A 93 18.70 1.14 16.41
N PRO A 94 18.09 1.15 17.61
CA PRO A 94 16.86 1.90 17.91
C PRO A 94 17.05 3.44 18.02
N GLY A 95 18.04 4.00 17.32
CA GLY A 95 18.25 5.43 17.10
C GLY A 95 18.58 5.81 15.65
N SER A 96 18.73 4.84 14.74
CA SER A 96 19.02 5.10 13.31
C SER A 96 17.76 5.40 12.48
N ASP A 97 16.57 5.16 13.02
CA ASP A 97 15.30 5.28 12.29
C ASP A 97 14.67 6.68 12.36
N LEU A 98 15.33 7.66 13.00
CA LEU A 98 14.82 9.04 13.06
C LEU A 98 14.85 9.74 11.70
N PHE A 99 15.73 9.30 10.80
CA PHE A 99 15.84 9.82 9.44
C PHE A 99 16.32 8.70 8.52
N VAL A 100 15.44 8.28 7.61
CA VAL A 100 15.70 7.21 6.65
C VAL A 100 15.63 7.79 5.24
N VAL A 101 16.67 7.54 4.46
CA VAL A 101 16.65 7.75 3.00
C VAL A 101 16.35 6.40 2.38
N ILE A 102 15.25 6.33 1.62
CA ILE A 102 14.86 5.12 0.90
C ILE A 102 15.37 5.24 -0.54
N ASP A 103 16.23 4.32 -0.96
CA ASP A 103 16.68 4.25 -2.34
C ASP A 103 15.50 3.92 -3.27
N ALA A 104 15.52 4.42 -4.50
CA ALA A 104 14.47 4.16 -5.48
C ALA A 104 14.27 2.66 -5.77
N PHE A 105 15.34 1.86 -5.70
CA PHE A 105 15.31 0.41 -5.90
C PHE A 105 14.88 -0.36 -4.64
N ASP A 106 14.91 0.28 -3.47
CA ASP A 106 14.44 -0.29 -2.20
C ASP A 106 12.95 0.00 -1.96
N VAL A 107 12.32 0.85 -2.79
CA VAL A 107 10.88 1.12 -2.68
C VAL A 107 10.10 -0.17 -2.97
N PRO A 108 9.28 -0.65 -2.02
CA PRO A 108 8.54 -1.88 -2.23
C PRO A 108 7.51 -1.67 -3.34
N ALA A 109 7.52 -2.56 -4.33
CA ALA A 109 6.55 -2.52 -5.41
C ALA A 109 5.21 -3.10 -4.95
N TRP A 110 4.14 -2.35 -5.22
CA TRP A 110 2.77 -2.73 -4.90
C TRP A 110 1.86 -2.43 -6.09
N TRP A 111 1.06 -3.41 -6.48
CA TRP A 111 0.05 -3.27 -7.53
C TRP A 111 -1.34 -3.27 -6.92
N TYR A 112 -2.21 -2.40 -7.45
CA TYR A 112 -3.59 -2.37 -7.03
C TYR A 112 -4.37 -3.47 -7.77
N ASP A 113 -5.00 -4.36 -7.03
CA ASP A 113 -5.92 -5.36 -7.56
C ASP A 113 -7.35 -4.78 -7.53
N PRO A 114 -7.94 -4.42 -8.69
CA PRO A 114 -9.27 -3.84 -8.73
C PRO A 114 -10.38 -4.84 -8.34
N GLY A 115 -10.14 -6.15 -8.47
CA GLY A 115 -11.08 -7.20 -8.08
C GLY A 115 -11.15 -7.37 -6.56
N LYS A 116 -9.98 -7.39 -5.90
CA LYS A 116 -9.90 -7.46 -4.43
C LYS A 116 -10.01 -6.11 -3.74
N LYS A 117 -9.86 -5.02 -4.49
CA LYS A 117 -9.75 -3.64 -3.99
C LYS A 117 -8.63 -3.45 -2.96
N MET A 118 -7.54 -4.20 -3.11
CA MET A 118 -6.39 -4.20 -2.20
C MET A 118 -5.08 -4.10 -2.97
N PHE A 119 -4.00 -3.73 -2.29
CA PHE A 119 -2.67 -3.82 -2.87
C PHE A 119 -2.11 -5.24 -2.70
N ALA A 120 -1.44 -5.73 -3.74
CA ALA A 120 -0.77 -7.02 -3.75
C ALA A 120 0.65 -6.85 -4.30
N GLN A 121 1.53 -7.80 -3.98
CA GLN A 121 2.84 -7.84 -4.62
C GLN A 121 2.68 -8.15 -6.11
N PRO A 122 3.44 -7.47 -6.98
CA PRO A 122 3.51 -7.81 -8.40
C PRO A 122 3.92 -9.28 -8.59
N PHE A 123 3.43 -9.90 -9.67
CA PHE A 123 3.87 -11.24 -10.06
C PHE A 123 5.23 -11.22 -10.79
N ASP A 124 5.61 -10.08 -11.35
CA ASP A 124 6.84 -9.89 -12.13
C ASP A 124 8.00 -9.40 -11.25
N SER A 125 9.22 -9.79 -11.60
CA SER A 125 10.44 -9.24 -11.01
C SER A 125 10.64 -7.78 -11.41
N ASN A 126 11.15 -6.96 -10.48
CA ASN A 126 11.51 -5.55 -10.73
C ASN A 126 12.86 -5.44 -11.48
N ASP A 127 13.04 -6.23 -12.53
CA ASP A 127 14.28 -6.21 -13.31
C ASP A 127 14.37 -4.95 -14.16
N ILE A 128 15.57 -4.37 -14.24
CA ILE A 128 15.87 -3.20 -15.08
C ILE A 128 15.52 -3.47 -16.55
N LEU A 129 15.71 -4.72 -16.99
CA LEU A 129 15.40 -5.20 -18.34
C LEU A 129 14.21 -6.15 -18.30
N SER A 130 13.03 -5.60 -18.02
CA SER A 130 11.77 -6.35 -17.95
C SER A 130 11.15 -6.61 -19.32
N SER A 131 10.08 -7.40 -19.36
CA SER A 131 9.42 -7.80 -20.59
C SER A 131 8.49 -6.71 -21.16
N ALA A 132 7.99 -6.91 -22.38
CA ALA A 132 7.03 -5.99 -22.99
C ALA A 132 5.71 -5.92 -22.18
N GLU A 133 5.34 -7.02 -21.52
CA GLU A 133 4.18 -7.10 -20.64
C GLU A 133 4.29 -6.14 -19.47
N SER A 134 5.49 -5.97 -18.89
CA SER A 134 5.74 -5.03 -17.80
C SER A 134 5.49 -3.58 -18.21
N LYS A 135 5.81 -3.20 -19.46
CA LYS A 135 5.45 -1.88 -20.02
C LYS A 135 3.94 -1.69 -20.10
N ALA A 136 3.20 -2.69 -20.57
CA ALA A 136 1.74 -2.61 -20.63
C ALA A 136 1.12 -2.59 -19.22
N ALA A 137 1.67 -3.37 -18.28
CA ALA A 137 1.25 -3.41 -16.89
C ALA A 137 1.38 -2.03 -16.22
N LEU A 138 2.44 -1.27 -16.49
CA LEU A 138 2.65 0.08 -15.96
C LEU A 138 1.45 0.99 -16.24
N PHE A 139 0.96 1.05 -17.47
CA PHE A 139 -0.18 1.90 -17.81
C PHE A 139 -1.49 1.37 -17.22
N ARG A 140 -1.69 0.05 -17.18
CA ARG A 140 -2.86 -0.57 -16.53
C ARG A 140 -2.91 -0.26 -15.03
N GLN A 141 -1.77 -0.35 -14.33
CA GLN A 141 -1.66 -0.04 -12.91
C GLN A 141 -1.93 1.44 -12.64
N ARG A 142 -1.40 2.35 -13.47
CA ARG A 142 -1.72 3.79 -13.38
C ARG A 142 -3.20 4.06 -13.57
N TYR A 143 -3.82 3.44 -14.59
CA TYR A 143 -5.26 3.55 -14.82
C TYR A 143 -6.07 3.08 -13.61
N ASP A 144 -5.78 1.88 -13.09
CA ASP A 144 -6.54 1.31 -11.97
C ASP A 144 -6.39 2.11 -10.68
N LEU A 145 -5.16 2.53 -10.35
CA LEU A 145 -4.86 3.33 -9.16
C LEU A 145 -5.56 4.69 -9.22
N LEU A 146 -5.62 5.32 -10.39
CA LEU A 146 -6.29 6.61 -10.53
C LEU A 146 -7.81 6.46 -10.58
N LYS A 147 -8.33 5.46 -11.30
CA LYS A 147 -9.77 5.17 -11.37
C LYS A 147 -10.34 4.86 -9.99
N GLN A 148 -9.66 4.03 -9.19
CA GLN A 148 -10.11 3.73 -7.82
C GLN A 148 -10.15 4.99 -6.93
N ARG A 149 -9.25 5.95 -7.17
CA ARG A 149 -9.23 7.23 -6.44
C ARG A 149 -10.40 8.12 -6.88
N VAL A 150 -10.69 8.19 -8.18
CA VAL A 150 -11.84 8.92 -8.72
C VAL A 150 -13.15 8.38 -8.15
N LEU A 151 -13.33 7.06 -8.13
CA LEU A 151 -14.55 6.40 -7.64
C LEU A 151 -14.79 6.52 -6.12
N ARG A 152 -13.79 6.99 -5.36
CA ARG A 152 -13.94 7.31 -3.93
C ARG A 152 -14.37 8.75 -3.66
N ASN A 153 -14.43 9.58 -4.70
CA ASN A 153 -14.97 10.93 -4.57
C ASN A 153 -16.49 10.86 -4.44
N GLU A 154 -17.06 11.69 -3.56
CA GLU A 154 -18.49 11.68 -3.22
C GLU A 154 -19.40 11.91 -4.45
N ASN A 155 -18.93 12.67 -5.44
CA ASN A 155 -19.69 12.92 -6.67
C ASN A 155 -19.86 11.66 -7.55
N PHE A 156 -19.07 10.60 -7.31
CA PHE A 156 -19.13 9.31 -7.99
C PHE A 156 -19.71 8.19 -7.10
N MET A 157 -20.09 8.50 -5.87
CA MET A 157 -20.61 7.53 -4.90
C MET A 157 -22.14 7.65 -4.77
N PRO A 158 -22.93 6.71 -5.31
CA PRO A 158 -24.38 6.76 -5.13
C PRO A 158 -24.76 6.54 -3.66
N VAL A 159 -25.50 7.47 -3.05
CA VAL A 159 -26.16 7.24 -1.75
C VAL A 159 -27.38 6.34 -1.95
N SER A 160 -27.47 5.27 -1.16
CA SER A 160 -28.46 4.19 -1.32
C SER A 160 -29.94 4.55 -1.03
N PHE A 161 -30.36 5.82 -0.98
CA PHE A 161 -31.63 6.15 -0.31
C PHE A 161 -32.67 6.97 -1.08
N SER A 162 -32.45 7.45 -2.30
CA SER A 162 -33.56 8.00 -3.09
C SER A 162 -33.33 8.02 -4.61
N ASP A 163 -34.36 7.65 -5.39
CA ASP A 163 -34.36 7.74 -6.87
C ASP A 163 -34.26 9.19 -7.37
N GLN A 164 -34.59 10.17 -6.52
CA GLN A 164 -34.56 11.60 -6.84
C GLN A 164 -33.16 12.22 -6.82
N GLU A 165 -32.16 11.49 -6.30
CA GLU A 165 -30.77 11.98 -6.23
C GLU A 165 -29.88 11.41 -7.34
N LYS A 166 -30.38 10.50 -8.19
CA LYS A 166 -29.60 9.89 -9.28
C LYS A 166 -28.96 10.91 -10.23
N ASP A 167 -29.66 12.01 -10.50
CA ASP A 167 -29.18 13.08 -11.39
C ASP A 167 -28.02 13.90 -10.80
N ARG A 168 -27.67 13.70 -9.52
CA ARG A 168 -26.53 14.38 -8.88
C ARG A 168 -25.21 13.64 -9.04
N PHE A 169 -25.21 12.38 -9.48
CA PHE A 169 -24.02 11.54 -9.49
C PHE A 169 -23.44 11.40 -10.90
N TYR A 170 -22.12 11.53 -10.97
CA TYR A 170 -21.39 11.22 -12.17
C TYR A 170 -21.20 9.71 -12.30
N THR A 171 -21.52 9.17 -13.48
CA THR A 171 -21.24 7.78 -13.83
C THR A 171 -20.16 7.75 -14.90
N LEU A 172 -19.08 6.99 -14.64
CA LEU A 172 -18.03 6.79 -15.63
C LEU A 172 -18.46 5.74 -16.65
N SER A 173 -18.41 6.10 -17.91
CA SER A 173 -18.58 5.20 -19.04
C SER A 173 -17.23 4.69 -19.54
N THR A 174 -17.25 3.57 -20.27
CA THR A 174 -16.08 3.00 -20.95
C THR A 174 -16.16 3.28 -22.45
N ILE A 175 -15.02 3.28 -23.13
CA ILE A 175 -14.97 3.66 -24.56
C ILE A 175 -15.79 2.69 -25.44
N ASP A 176 -15.81 1.40 -25.11
CA ASP A 176 -16.63 0.40 -25.81
C ASP A 176 -18.14 0.65 -25.68
N SER A 177 -18.59 1.29 -24.58
CA SER A 177 -20.00 1.57 -24.33
C SER A 177 -20.59 2.69 -25.20
N LEU A 178 -19.72 3.45 -25.87
CA LEU A 178 -20.09 4.56 -26.76
C LEU A 178 -20.68 4.08 -28.08
N GLN A 179 -20.37 2.83 -28.48
CA GLN A 179 -20.73 2.32 -29.79
C GLN A 179 -22.25 2.31 -29.99
N GLY A 180 -22.72 3.00 -31.04
CA GLY A 180 -24.14 3.07 -31.40
C GLY A 180 -24.96 4.06 -30.56
N ARG A 181 -24.33 4.92 -29.77
CA ARG A 181 -24.98 5.93 -28.93
C ARG A 181 -24.54 7.35 -29.30
N GLU A 182 -24.72 7.70 -30.56
CA GLU A 182 -24.40 9.04 -31.06
C GLU A 182 -25.31 10.11 -30.43
N GLY A 183 -24.73 11.26 -30.09
CA GLY A 183 -25.44 12.39 -29.47
C GLY A 183 -25.75 12.23 -27.97
N GLU A 184 -25.48 11.07 -27.35
CA GLU A 184 -25.56 10.92 -25.89
C GLU A 184 -24.31 11.52 -25.22
N HIS A 185 -24.50 12.04 -24.01
CA HIS A 185 -23.41 12.57 -23.17
C HIS A 185 -22.75 11.46 -22.35
N PHE A 186 -21.43 11.48 -22.33
CA PHE A 186 -20.60 10.51 -21.61
C PHE A 186 -19.52 11.23 -20.81
N LEU A 187 -19.37 10.81 -19.55
CA LEU A 187 -18.20 11.12 -18.77
C LEU A 187 -17.22 9.96 -18.83
N LEU A 188 -16.06 10.18 -19.41
CA LEU A 188 -15.02 9.17 -19.62
C LEU A 188 -13.81 9.45 -18.73
N PHE A 189 -13.19 8.37 -18.25
CA PHE A 189 -11.89 8.40 -17.59
C PHE A 189 -10.87 7.62 -18.42
N GLY A 190 -9.82 8.29 -18.87
CA GLY A 190 -8.79 7.68 -19.72
C GLY A 190 -7.50 8.49 -19.77
N MET A 191 -6.53 7.98 -20.52
CA MET A 191 -5.22 8.57 -20.77
C MET A 191 -5.23 9.36 -22.08
N LEU A 192 -4.67 10.58 -22.08
CA LEU A 192 -4.41 11.33 -23.29
C LEU A 192 -3.25 10.71 -24.06
N SER A 193 -3.45 10.40 -25.34
CA SER A 193 -2.42 9.88 -26.24
C SER A 193 -2.46 10.59 -27.60
N GLN A 194 -1.34 10.51 -28.32
CA GLN A 194 -1.25 10.96 -29.71
C GLN A 194 -0.93 9.77 -30.62
N LEU A 195 -1.98 9.11 -31.12
CA LEU A 195 -1.84 7.95 -32.01
C LEU A 195 -1.49 8.37 -33.44
N GLU A 196 -1.94 9.55 -33.86
CA GLU A 196 -1.66 10.17 -35.15
C GLU A 196 -1.13 11.59 -34.94
N GLU A 197 -0.20 12.02 -35.79
CA GLU A 197 0.39 13.37 -35.72
C GLU A 197 -0.72 14.43 -35.73
N GLY A 198 -0.70 15.31 -34.73
CA GLY A 198 -1.66 16.40 -34.57
C GLY A 198 -3.06 16.00 -34.08
N LYS A 199 -3.36 14.72 -33.82
CA LYS A 199 -4.65 14.27 -33.30
C LYS A 199 -4.52 13.67 -31.90
N LEU A 200 -5.37 14.15 -30.99
CA LEU A 200 -5.43 13.63 -29.62
C LEU A 200 -6.48 12.52 -29.52
N PHE A 201 -6.19 11.55 -28.69
CA PHE A 201 -7.05 10.42 -28.37
C PHE A 201 -7.18 10.29 -26.86
N LEU A 202 -8.29 9.70 -26.42
CA LEU A 202 -8.47 9.19 -25.07
C LEU A 202 -8.41 7.68 -25.11
N GLU A 203 -7.57 7.08 -24.27
CA GLU A 203 -7.42 5.63 -24.14
C GLU A 203 -7.89 5.14 -22.76
N ASP A 204 -8.67 4.07 -22.75
CA ASP A 204 -8.97 3.29 -21.55
C ASP A 204 -8.55 1.83 -21.75
N LYS A 205 -9.02 0.92 -20.89
CA LYS A 205 -8.71 -0.51 -21.02
C LYS A 205 -9.48 -1.22 -22.14
N ALA A 206 -10.54 -0.60 -22.66
CA ALA A 206 -11.43 -1.16 -23.66
C ALA A 206 -11.09 -0.68 -25.08
N GLY A 207 -10.53 0.53 -25.22
CA GLY A 207 -10.09 1.03 -26.51
C GLY A 207 -9.59 2.47 -26.50
N SER A 208 -9.72 3.12 -27.65
CA SER A 208 -9.32 4.51 -27.88
C SER A 208 -10.39 5.25 -28.68
N ILE A 209 -10.61 6.53 -28.38
CA ILE A 209 -11.49 7.42 -29.17
C ILE A 209 -10.79 8.73 -29.48
N GLN A 210 -10.95 9.25 -30.70
CA GLN A 210 -10.40 10.55 -31.10
C GLN A 210 -11.12 11.67 -30.35
N LEU A 211 -10.36 12.69 -29.95
CA LEU A 211 -10.85 13.89 -29.27
C LEU A 211 -10.86 15.08 -30.23
N ASP A 212 -11.93 15.88 -30.16
CA ASP A 212 -12.01 17.19 -30.82
C ASP A 212 -12.35 18.26 -29.79
N PHE A 213 -11.37 19.14 -29.51
CA PHE A 213 -11.50 20.23 -28.56
C PHE A 213 -11.82 21.58 -29.22
N SER A 214 -12.29 21.57 -30.47
CA SER A 214 -12.65 22.80 -31.20
C SER A 214 -13.68 23.64 -30.43
N SER A 215 -14.67 22.99 -29.80
CA SER A 215 -15.73 23.59 -28.97
C SER A 215 -15.20 24.19 -27.65
N LEU A 216 -14.21 23.56 -27.02
CA LEU A 216 -13.63 24.01 -25.73
C LEU A 216 -12.93 25.37 -25.84
N ARG A 217 -12.49 25.78 -27.03
CA ARG A 217 -11.91 27.11 -27.23
C ARG A 217 -12.94 28.23 -27.08
N GLU A 218 -14.20 27.92 -27.32
CA GLU A 218 -15.31 28.89 -27.29
C GLU A 218 -15.90 29.01 -25.88
N THR A 219 -15.90 27.92 -25.12
CA THR A 219 -16.29 27.91 -23.72
C THR A 219 -15.10 28.38 -22.86
N GLN A 220 -15.14 29.61 -22.35
CA GLN A 220 -14.14 30.19 -21.44
C GLN A 220 -14.07 29.49 -20.06
N SER A 221 -14.29 28.17 -20.00
CA SER A 221 -14.10 27.40 -18.79
C SER A 221 -12.59 27.24 -18.61
N ALA A 222 -12.05 27.91 -17.59
CA ALA A 222 -10.65 27.80 -17.23
C ALA A 222 -10.36 26.36 -16.79
N VAL A 223 -9.95 25.51 -17.74
CA VAL A 223 -9.41 24.20 -17.44
C VAL A 223 -8.06 24.44 -16.75
N ASN A 224 -8.09 24.50 -15.42
CA ASN A 224 -6.90 24.72 -14.62
C ASN A 224 -6.08 23.43 -14.55
N GLY A 225 -4.92 23.43 -15.20
CA GLY A 225 -3.99 22.30 -15.15
C GLY A 225 -3.00 22.33 -16.31
N LEU A 226 -1.89 21.61 -16.14
CA LEU A 226 -0.99 21.31 -17.23
C LEU A 226 -1.36 19.92 -17.78
N PHE A 227 -1.96 19.89 -18.96
CA PHE A 227 -2.34 18.66 -19.64
C PHE A 227 -1.27 18.31 -20.67
N THR A 228 -0.68 17.13 -20.52
CA THR A 228 0.31 16.59 -21.45
C THR A 228 -0.15 15.24 -21.98
N GLU A 229 0.54 14.74 -22.99
CA GLU A 229 0.45 13.34 -23.35
C GLU A 229 0.73 12.45 -22.12
N SER A 230 0.09 11.29 -22.05
CA SER A 230 0.09 10.35 -20.93
C SER A 230 -0.56 10.84 -19.63
N CYS A 231 -1.19 12.02 -19.60
CA CYS A 231 -2.04 12.42 -18.48
C CYS A 231 -3.34 11.61 -18.45
N PHE A 232 -3.77 11.18 -17.26
CA PHE A 232 -5.11 10.64 -17.08
C PHE A 232 -6.08 11.76 -16.75
N VAL A 233 -7.19 11.82 -17.48
CA VAL A 233 -8.16 12.92 -17.44
C VAL A 233 -9.58 12.39 -17.35
N LEU A 234 -10.47 13.27 -16.90
CA LEU A 234 -11.90 13.13 -17.06
C LEU A 234 -12.34 14.02 -18.22
N ILE A 235 -13.05 13.46 -19.19
CA ILE A 235 -13.62 14.20 -20.32
C ILE A 235 -15.12 13.95 -20.33
N ASP A 236 -15.88 15.04 -20.27
CA ASP A 236 -17.32 15.06 -20.49
C ASP A 236 -17.58 15.57 -21.91
N GLY A 237 -18.40 14.87 -22.66
CA GLY A 237 -18.63 15.16 -24.08
C GLY A 237 -19.66 14.23 -24.70
N TYR A 238 -19.88 14.38 -25.99
CA TYR A 238 -20.77 13.51 -26.76
C TYR A 238 -20.08 12.98 -28.00
N VAL A 239 -20.54 11.84 -28.49
CA VAL A 239 -19.97 11.23 -29.70
C VAL A 239 -20.74 11.69 -30.93
N GLU A 240 -19.99 12.20 -31.91
CA GLU A 240 -20.50 12.61 -33.23
C GLU A 240 -19.50 12.16 -34.30
N ASP A 241 -19.97 11.44 -35.31
CA ASP A 241 -19.14 10.91 -36.41
C ASP A 241 -17.91 10.11 -35.94
N GLY A 242 -18.04 9.37 -34.82
CA GLY A 242 -16.96 8.57 -34.24
C GLY A 242 -15.87 9.36 -33.49
N VAL A 243 -16.10 10.65 -33.25
CA VAL A 243 -15.21 11.53 -32.49
C VAL A 243 -15.93 12.01 -31.23
N LEU A 244 -15.20 12.10 -30.11
CA LEU A 244 -15.71 12.70 -28.88
C LEU A 244 -15.47 14.22 -28.92
N LYS A 245 -16.56 14.99 -28.85
CA LYS A 245 -16.56 16.45 -28.86
C LYS A 245 -16.87 17.05 -27.50
#